data_AF-A0A7L3VR01-F1
#
_entry.id   AF-A0A7L3VR01-F1
#
_cell.length_a   1.000
_cell.length_b   1.000
_cell.length_c   1.000
_cell.angle_alpha   90.00
_cell.angle_beta   90.00
_cell.angle_gamma   90.00
#
_symmetry.space_group_name_H-M   'P 1'
#
loop_
_entity.id
_entity.type
_entity.pdbx_description
1 polymer ?
#
loop_
_entity_poly.entity_id
_entity_poly.type
_entity_poly.pdbx_seq_one_letter_code
_entity_poly.pdbx_strand_id
1 'polypeptide(L)'
;RRWLDLTPSDVMWNTSDTGWAKSAYGSVFSPWICGACVFIHNLPLFQPEVIGETLSKYPITTFCTAPTGFRMLVQHDMSRYKFPSLKHCVTGGEALNPEVFSQWKTQTGVDIHEGYGQTETVAICANMKGMKIKPGSLGKAVPPYDVQIVDERGAVVPQGEEGTIAVRVKPTRPFCLFSEYL
;
A
#
# COMPACT_ATOMS: atom_id res chain seq x y z
N ARG A 1 15.16 2.76 -1.74
CA ARG A 1 14.20 2.24 -0.73
C ARG A 1 12.91 1.91 -1.45
N ARG A 2 12.33 0.72 -1.24
CA ARG A 2 11.11 0.21 -1.93
C ARG A 2 9.84 0.78 -1.27
N TRP A 3 8.66 0.54 -1.84
CA TRP A 3 7.38 1.12 -1.38
C TRP A 3 7.08 0.92 0.12
N LEU A 4 7.25 -0.29 0.65
CA LEU A 4 7.01 -0.58 2.07
C LEU A 4 8.10 -0.03 3.02
N ASP A 5 9.28 0.33 2.49
CA ASP A 5 10.46 0.81 3.25
C ASP A 5 10.80 0.01 4.53
N LEU A 6 10.59 -1.31 4.50
CA LEU A 6 10.88 -2.17 5.64
C LEU A 6 12.37 -2.41 5.82
N THR A 7 12.76 -2.56 7.08
CA THR A 7 14.09 -2.94 7.57
C THR A 7 13.96 -4.07 8.61
N PRO A 8 15.04 -4.77 8.98
CA PRO A 8 14.98 -5.83 9.99
C PRO A 8 14.49 -5.40 11.38
N SER A 9 14.53 -4.09 11.68
CA SER A 9 14.01 -3.54 12.94
C SER A 9 12.50 -3.24 12.91
N ASP A 10 11.83 -3.49 11.78
CA ASP A 10 10.44 -3.08 11.59
C ASP A 10 9.45 -4.17 11.93
N VAL A 11 8.27 -3.73 12.39
CA VAL A 11 7.10 -4.56 12.64
C VAL A 11 6.00 -4.10 11.69
N MET A 12 5.64 -4.95 10.74
CA MET A 12 4.59 -4.68 9.76
C MET A 12 3.28 -5.32 10.20
N TRP A 13 2.23 -4.51 10.29
CA TRP A 13 0.87 -4.99 10.45
C TRP A 13 0.05 -4.70 9.18
N ASN A 14 -0.39 -5.75 8.49
CA ASN A 14 -1.26 -5.67 7.32
C ASN A 14 -2.63 -6.26 7.64
N THR A 15 -3.68 -5.43 7.63
CA THR A 15 -5.06 -5.87 7.88
C THR A 15 -5.68 -6.41 6.59
N SER A 16 -5.28 -7.60 6.18
CA SER A 16 -5.84 -8.32 5.03
C SER A 16 -6.45 -9.63 5.49
N ASP A 17 -7.63 -9.96 4.97
CA ASP A 17 -8.11 -11.34 5.05
C ASP A 17 -7.14 -12.27 4.28
N THR A 18 -6.98 -13.49 4.78
CA THR A 18 -5.97 -14.45 4.30
C THR A 18 -6.25 -15.01 2.91
N GLY A 19 -7.49 -14.92 2.40
CA GLY A 19 -7.86 -15.32 1.04
C GLY A 19 -7.42 -14.34 -0.04
N TRP A 20 -6.99 -13.12 0.33
CA TRP A 20 -6.55 -12.11 -0.65
C TRP A 20 -5.04 -12.19 -0.91
N ALA A 21 -4.64 -11.94 -2.16
CA ALA A 21 -3.24 -11.84 -2.55
C ALA A 21 -2.44 -10.81 -1.70
N LYS A 22 -3.12 -9.75 -1.23
CA LYS A 22 -2.54 -8.74 -0.32
C LYS A 22 -2.02 -9.35 0.99
N SER A 23 -2.61 -10.44 1.49
CA SER A 23 -2.10 -11.17 2.65
C SER A 23 -0.74 -11.79 2.34
N ALA A 24 -0.61 -12.48 1.22
CA ALA A 24 0.66 -13.07 0.81
C ALA A 24 1.76 -11.99 0.66
N TYR A 25 1.43 -10.87 0.03
CA TYR A 25 2.40 -9.79 -0.22
C TYR A 25 2.78 -9.03 1.06
N GLY A 26 1.81 -8.64 1.88
CA GLY A 26 2.00 -7.73 3.02
C GLY A 26 2.14 -8.43 4.38
N SER A 27 1.68 -9.67 4.51
CA SER A 27 1.68 -10.42 5.78
C SER A 27 2.65 -11.61 5.76
N VAL A 28 3.34 -11.88 4.64
CA VAL A 28 4.27 -13.02 4.52
C VAL A 28 5.54 -12.62 3.76
N PHE A 29 5.46 -12.50 2.44
CA PHE A 29 6.65 -12.45 1.59
C PHE A 29 7.45 -11.15 1.75
N SER A 30 6.82 -9.98 1.61
CA SER A 30 7.58 -8.71 1.62
C SER A 30 8.26 -8.42 2.96
N PRO A 31 7.61 -8.62 4.13
CA PRO A 31 8.28 -8.43 5.42
C PRO A 31 9.46 -9.39 5.62
N TRP A 32 9.26 -10.69 5.38
CA TRP A 32 10.29 -11.69 5.65
C TRP A 32 11.48 -11.59 4.70
N ILE A 33 11.27 -11.24 3.43
CA ILE A 33 12.38 -10.95 2.49
C ILE A 33 13.22 -9.77 2.99
N CYS A 34 12.62 -8.81 3.71
CA CYS A 34 13.32 -7.67 4.31
C CYS A 34 13.85 -7.96 5.73
N GLY A 35 13.66 -9.17 6.27
CA GLY A 35 14.01 -9.53 7.64
C GLY A 35 13.15 -8.87 8.72
N ALA A 36 12.01 -8.28 8.34
CA ALA A 36 11.11 -7.59 9.26
C ALA A 36 10.15 -8.57 9.96
N CYS A 37 9.63 -8.15 11.11
CA CYS A 37 8.62 -8.88 11.87
C CYS A 37 7.22 -8.66 11.26
N VAL A 38 6.42 -9.74 11.21
CA VAL A 38 5.01 -9.69 10.83
C VAL A 38 4.17 -9.69 12.11
N PHE A 39 3.30 -8.68 12.25
CA PHE A 39 2.29 -8.64 13.30
C PHE A 39 0.94 -9.11 12.76
N ILE A 40 0.30 -10.03 13.47
CA ILE A 40 -1.03 -10.54 13.16
C ILE A 40 -1.93 -10.30 14.37
N HIS A 41 -3.12 -9.75 14.11
CA HIS A 41 -4.19 -9.62 15.10
C HIS A 41 -5.36 -10.48 14.64
N ASN A 42 -5.94 -11.27 15.53
CA ASN A 42 -7.23 -11.92 15.26
C ASN A 42 -8.33 -10.85 15.31
N LEU A 43 -8.64 -10.27 14.15
CA LEU A 43 -9.56 -9.14 14.01
C LEU A 43 -10.74 -9.57 13.13
N PRO A 44 -11.75 -10.28 13.67
CA PRO A 44 -12.85 -10.84 12.87
C PRO A 44 -13.72 -9.76 12.23
N LEU A 45 -13.76 -8.56 12.82
CA LEU A 45 -14.42 -7.37 12.28
C LEU A 45 -13.46 -6.19 12.38
N PHE A 46 -13.44 -5.35 11.35
CA PHE A 46 -12.64 -4.13 11.35
C PHE A 46 -13.23 -3.13 12.37
N GLN A 47 -12.55 -2.97 13.49
CA GLN A 47 -12.98 -2.08 14.59
C GLN A 47 -11.93 -1.00 14.81
N PRO A 48 -12.22 0.27 14.47
CA PRO A 48 -11.28 1.38 14.61
C PRO A 48 -10.70 1.54 16.02
N GLU A 49 -11.50 1.30 17.05
CA GLU A 49 -11.08 1.32 18.45
C GLU A 49 -9.96 0.30 18.72
N VAL A 50 -10.21 -0.97 18.41
CA VAL A 50 -9.23 -2.06 18.57
C VAL A 50 -7.94 -1.77 17.79
N ILE A 51 -8.05 -1.19 16.59
CA ILE A 51 -6.88 -0.82 15.78
C ILE A 51 -6.09 0.32 16.44
N GLY A 52 -6.76 1.37 16.91
CA GLY A 52 -6.13 2.48 17.62
C GLY A 52 -5.40 2.04 18.88
N GLU A 53 -6.03 1.19 19.69
CA GLU A 53 -5.42 0.58 20.88
C GLU A 53 -4.22 -0.29 20.51
N THR A 54 -4.36 -1.13 19.48
CA THR A 54 -3.29 -2.03 19.02
C THR A 54 -2.07 -1.26 18.53
N LEU A 55 -2.27 -0.22 17.70
CA LEU A 55 -1.18 0.66 17.24
C LEU A 55 -0.54 1.47 18.38
N SER A 56 -1.28 1.72 19.47
CA SER A 56 -0.75 2.43 20.64
C SER A 56 0.06 1.51 21.55
N LYS A 57 -0.33 0.24 21.66
CA LYS A 57 0.22 -0.73 22.62
C LYS A 57 1.43 -1.49 22.07
N TYR A 58 1.40 -1.86 20.79
CA TYR A 58 2.44 -2.69 20.19
C TYR A 58 3.41 -1.83 19.36
N PRO A 59 4.68 -2.24 19.22
CA PRO A 59 5.70 -1.47 18.51
C PRO A 59 5.56 -1.59 16.98
N ILE A 60 4.35 -1.39 16.46
CA ILE A 60 4.04 -1.48 15.03
C ILE A 60 4.61 -0.25 14.33
N THR A 61 5.57 -0.46 13.44
CA THR A 61 6.25 0.62 12.72
C THR A 61 5.61 0.90 11.37
N THR A 62 5.04 -0.13 10.74
CA THR A 62 4.45 -0.04 9.41
C THR A 62 3.04 -0.61 9.42
N PHE A 63 2.06 0.22 9.06
CA PHE A 63 0.65 -0.18 9.03
C PHE A 63 0.13 -0.18 7.58
N CYS A 64 -0.52 -1.27 7.20
CA CYS A 64 -1.19 -1.40 5.91
C CYS A 64 -2.66 -1.78 6.10
N THR A 65 -3.55 -1.00 5.49
CA THR A 65 -4.96 -1.35 5.34
C THR A 65 -5.48 -0.89 3.97
N ALA A 66 -6.73 -1.16 3.63
CA ALA A 66 -7.37 -0.63 2.43
C ALA A 66 -7.82 0.83 2.67
N PRO A 67 -8.05 1.65 1.63
CA PRO A 67 -8.59 3.01 1.81
C PRO A 67 -9.89 3.05 2.61
N THR A 68 -10.75 2.03 2.47
CA THR A 68 -11.97 1.92 3.29
C THR A 68 -11.67 1.72 4.78
N GLY A 69 -10.60 1.00 5.14
CA GLY A 69 -10.14 0.92 6.53
C GLY A 69 -9.66 2.26 7.08
N PHE A 70 -8.86 3.00 6.30
CA PHE A 70 -8.45 4.36 6.68
C PHE A 70 -9.63 5.31 6.84
N ARG A 71 -10.66 5.19 5.99
CA ARG A 71 -11.90 5.98 6.09
C ARG A 71 -12.60 5.76 7.43
N MET A 72 -12.73 4.50 7.86
CA MET A 72 -13.32 4.16 9.16
C MET A 72 -12.46 4.68 10.32
N LEU A 73 -11.14 4.63 10.19
CA LEU A 73 -10.21 5.13 11.22
C LEU A 73 -10.34 6.65 11.40
N VAL A 74 -10.30 7.43 10.32
CA VAL A 74 -10.39 8.90 10.44
C VAL A 74 -11.74 9.37 10.98
N GLN A 75 -12.83 8.62 10.71
CA GLN A 75 -14.15 8.86 11.28
C GLN A 75 -14.22 8.56 12.79
N HIS A 76 -13.38 7.65 13.29
CA HIS A 76 -13.27 7.30 14.71
C HIS A 76 -12.42 8.29 15.52
N ASP A 77 -11.81 9.29 14.88
CA ASP A 77 -10.90 10.27 15.50
C ASP A 77 -9.68 9.60 16.17
N MET A 78 -8.67 9.32 15.36
CA MET A 78 -7.42 8.68 15.79
C MET A 78 -6.52 9.59 16.63
N SER A 79 -6.85 10.88 16.78
CA SER A 79 -6.04 11.83 17.57
C SER A 79 -6.06 11.52 19.08
N ARG A 80 -7.05 10.73 19.52
CA ARG A 80 -7.22 10.22 20.89
C ARG A 80 -6.16 9.21 21.30
N TYR A 81 -5.48 8.61 20.33
CA TYR A 81 -4.44 7.61 20.52
C TYR A 81 -3.05 8.22 20.31
N LYS A 82 -2.03 7.54 20.82
CA LYS A 82 -0.63 7.91 20.57
C LYS A 82 0.08 6.71 19.95
N PHE A 83 0.72 6.93 18.82
CA PHE A 83 1.40 5.88 18.04
C PHE A 83 2.91 6.08 18.09
N PRO A 84 3.60 5.78 19.21
CA PRO A 84 5.01 6.13 19.40
C PRO A 84 5.95 5.44 18.41
N SER A 85 5.53 4.30 17.83
CA SER A 85 6.35 3.51 16.90
C SER A 85 5.99 3.71 15.43
N LEU A 86 4.77 4.19 15.14
CA LEU A 86 4.23 4.21 13.78
C LEU A 86 4.95 5.26 12.93
N LYS A 87 5.62 4.80 11.88
CA LYS A 87 6.46 5.65 11.00
C LYS A 87 6.06 5.61 9.54
N HIS A 88 5.27 4.63 9.11
CA HIS A 88 4.93 4.42 7.70
C HIS A 88 3.55 3.81 7.56
N CYS A 89 2.65 4.48 6.83
CA CYS A 89 1.34 3.95 6.48
C CYS A 89 1.26 3.72 4.98
N VAL A 90 0.78 2.56 4.55
CA VAL A 90 0.62 2.22 3.13
C VAL A 90 -0.80 1.75 2.85
N THR A 91 -1.31 2.04 1.65
CA THR A 91 -2.66 1.63 1.24
C THR A 91 -2.69 1.18 -0.21
N GLY A 92 -3.67 0.37 -0.56
CA GLY A 92 -3.90 -0.09 -1.93
C GLY A 92 -5.11 -1.02 -2.02
N GLY A 93 -5.63 -1.15 -3.24
CA GLY A 93 -6.81 -1.94 -3.59
C GLY A 93 -8.02 -1.10 -4.01
N GLU A 94 -8.08 0.17 -3.57
CA GLU A 94 -9.11 1.15 -3.95
C GLU A 94 -8.42 2.51 -4.14
N ALA A 95 -9.14 3.50 -4.68
CA ALA A 95 -8.65 4.87 -4.73
C ALA A 95 -8.72 5.54 -3.35
N LEU A 96 -7.61 6.14 -2.91
CA LEU A 96 -7.57 6.93 -1.68
C LEU A 96 -8.19 8.31 -1.89
N ASN A 97 -9.26 8.60 -1.14
CA ASN A 97 -9.85 9.93 -1.13
C ASN A 97 -8.86 10.95 -0.51
N PRO A 98 -8.53 12.08 -1.18
CA PRO A 98 -7.65 13.12 -0.65
C PRO A 98 -8.03 13.65 0.74
N GLU A 99 -9.32 13.65 1.08
CA GLU A 99 -9.81 14.05 2.40
C GLU A 99 -9.38 13.04 3.48
N VAL A 100 -9.49 11.73 3.20
CA VAL A 100 -9.04 10.68 4.12
C VAL A 100 -7.53 10.79 4.36
N PHE A 101 -6.75 11.06 3.31
CA PHE A 101 -5.32 11.33 3.42
C PHE A 101 -5.03 12.51 4.36
N SER A 102 -5.72 13.62 4.16
CA SER A 102 -5.50 14.87 4.90
C SER A 102 -5.92 14.76 6.36
N GLN A 103 -7.06 14.11 6.64
CA GLN A 103 -7.54 13.85 8.00
C GLN A 103 -6.61 12.91 8.75
N TRP A 104 -6.17 11.81 8.12
CA TRP A 104 -5.22 10.89 8.75
C TRP A 104 -3.91 11.59 9.11
N LYS A 105 -3.37 12.40 8.19
CA LYS A 105 -2.15 13.18 8.44
C LYS A 105 -2.34 14.17 9.61
N THR A 106 -3.50 14.83 9.68
CA THR A 106 -3.84 15.76 10.76
C THR A 106 -3.95 15.06 12.11
N GLN A 107 -4.61 13.90 12.16
CA GLN A 107 -4.87 13.17 13.40
C GLN A 107 -3.62 12.43 13.93
N THR A 108 -2.75 11.95 13.04
CA THR A 108 -1.66 11.02 13.40
C THR A 108 -0.25 11.56 13.15
N GLY A 109 -0.12 12.58 12.31
CA GLY A 109 1.18 13.10 11.85
C GLY A 109 1.87 12.22 10.78
N VAL A 110 1.32 11.07 10.41
CA VAL A 110 1.92 10.13 9.46
C VAL A 110 1.23 10.22 8.09
N ASP A 111 2.00 10.18 7.00
CA ASP A 111 1.45 10.18 5.64
C ASP A 111 0.99 8.78 5.20
N ILE A 112 -0.04 8.71 4.34
CA ILE A 112 -0.47 7.47 3.69
C ILE A 112 0.17 7.35 2.31
N HIS A 113 0.95 6.30 2.09
CA HIS A 113 1.62 5.99 0.84
C HIS A 113 0.79 5.00 0.01
N GLU A 114 0.01 5.53 -0.93
CA GLU A 114 -0.81 4.72 -1.84
C GLU A 114 0.06 3.94 -2.85
N GLY A 115 -0.34 2.70 -3.12
CA GLY A 115 0.20 1.84 -4.15
C GLY A 115 -0.91 1.14 -4.92
N TYR A 116 -0.63 0.87 -6.19
CA TYR A 116 -1.51 0.22 -7.14
C TYR A 116 -0.89 -1.05 -7.68
N GLY A 117 -1.71 -2.07 -7.81
CA GLY A 117 -1.34 -3.41 -8.20
C GLY A 117 -2.55 -4.31 -8.35
N GLN A 118 -2.33 -5.50 -8.88
CA GLN A 118 -3.36 -6.51 -9.07
C GLN A 118 -2.86 -7.87 -8.61
N THR A 119 -3.76 -8.86 -8.54
CA THR A 119 -3.41 -10.25 -8.20
C THR A 119 -2.31 -10.77 -9.12
N GLU A 120 -2.40 -10.45 -10.41
CA GLU A 120 -1.54 -10.89 -11.50
C GLU A 120 -0.15 -10.23 -11.49
N THR A 121 0.02 -9.13 -10.77
CA THR A 121 1.21 -8.27 -10.92
C THR A 121 1.99 -8.02 -9.64
N VAL A 122 1.35 -7.90 -8.47
CA VAL A 122 1.83 -7.19 -7.26
C VAL A 122 1.72 -5.66 -7.38
N ALA A 123 2.32 -4.87 -6.48
CA ALA A 123 2.38 -3.42 -6.64
C ALA A 123 3.25 -3.05 -7.85
N ILE A 124 2.68 -2.32 -8.82
CA ILE A 124 3.36 -1.84 -10.03
C ILE A 124 3.57 -0.32 -10.02
N CYS A 125 2.74 0.42 -9.29
CA CYS A 125 2.89 1.86 -9.06
C CYS A 125 2.77 2.16 -7.58
N ALA A 126 3.55 3.13 -7.08
CA ALA A 126 3.41 3.58 -5.71
C ALA A 126 3.96 4.98 -5.45
N ASN A 127 3.41 5.62 -4.41
CA ASN A 127 4.00 6.75 -3.74
C ASN A 127 5.11 6.27 -2.79
N MET A 128 6.32 6.06 -3.33
CA MET A 128 7.45 5.55 -2.55
C MET A 128 7.93 6.56 -1.50
N LYS A 129 8.51 6.06 -0.41
CA LYS A 129 9.04 6.92 0.65
C LYS A 129 10.11 7.89 0.11
N GLY A 130 10.03 9.15 0.54
CA GLY A 130 10.88 10.23 0.05
C GLY A 130 10.37 10.93 -1.21
N MET A 131 9.31 10.42 -1.84
CA MET A 131 8.62 11.15 -2.90
C MET A 131 7.63 12.16 -2.31
N LYS A 132 7.46 13.30 -3.00
CA LYS A 132 6.33 14.20 -2.74
C LYS A 132 5.03 13.50 -3.12
N ILE A 133 4.20 13.21 -2.13
CA ILE A 133 2.88 12.61 -2.35
C ILE A 133 1.98 13.66 -3.01
N LYS A 134 1.32 13.26 -4.10
CA LYS A 134 0.27 14.04 -4.77
C LYS A 134 -1.06 13.33 -4.50
N PRO A 135 -1.94 13.87 -3.64
CA PRO A 135 -3.25 13.26 -3.39
C PRO A 135 -4.01 12.99 -4.69
N GLY A 136 -4.58 11.79 -4.81
CA GLY A 136 -5.25 11.31 -6.03
C GLY A 136 -4.33 10.74 -7.11
N SER A 137 -3.01 10.69 -6.87
CA SER A 137 -2.05 10.03 -7.76
C SER A 137 -1.59 8.69 -7.19
N LEU A 138 -1.60 7.65 -8.04
CA LEU A 138 -1.04 6.32 -7.71
C LEU A 138 0.49 6.30 -7.57
N GLY A 139 1.15 7.44 -7.76
CA GLY A 139 2.60 7.59 -7.67
C GLY A 139 3.30 7.22 -8.97
N LYS A 140 4.46 6.56 -8.86
CA LYS A 140 5.31 6.20 -10.01
C LYS A 140 5.49 4.69 -10.12
N ALA A 141 5.86 4.23 -11.30
CA ALA A 141 6.25 2.84 -11.53
C ALA A 141 7.28 2.37 -10.48
N VAL A 142 7.04 1.21 -9.88
CA VAL A 142 8.00 0.58 -8.97
C VAL A 142 8.92 -0.35 -9.77
N PRO A 143 10.23 -0.39 -9.46
CA PRO A 143 11.11 -1.36 -10.10
C PRO A 143 10.65 -2.81 -9.83
N PRO A 144 10.71 -3.72 -10.82
CA PRO A 144 11.33 -3.58 -12.14
C PRO A 144 10.37 -3.19 -13.27
N TYR A 145 9.14 -2.75 -12.98
CA TYR A 145 8.11 -2.58 -14.00
C TYR A 145 8.34 -1.32 -14.85
N ASP A 146 8.28 -1.49 -16.17
CA ASP A 146 8.08 -0.40 -17.12
C ASP A 146 6.56 -0.22 -17.32
N VAL A 147 5.99 0.68 -16.52
CA VAL A 147 4.55 1.01 -16.57
C VAL A 147 4.36 2.20 -17.51
N GLN A 148 3.45 2.03 -18.46
CA GLN A 148 3.10 3.03 -19.47
C GLN A 148 1.58 3.26 -19.49
N ILE A 149 1.16 4.39 -20.05
CA ILE A 149 -0.23 4.60 -20.45
C ILE A 149 -0.29 4.36 -21.96
N VAL A 150 -1.21 3.51 -22.40
CA VAL A 150 -1.33 3.11 -23.81
C VAL A 150 -2.74 3.33 -24.34
N ASP A 151 -2.85 3.54 -25.65
CA ASP A 151 -4.12 3.57 -26.37
C ASP A 151 -4.66 2.15 -26.63
N GLU A 152 -5.82 2.07 -27.31
CA GLU A 152 -6.47 0.81 -27.69
C GLU A 152 -5.62 -0.08 -28.61
N ARG A 153 -4.61 0.49 -29.28
CA ARG A 153 -3.69 -0.22 -30.18
C ARG A 153 -2.40 -0.63 -29.48
N GLY A 154 -2.24 -0.30 -28.20
CA GLY A 154 -1.05 -0.57 -27.40
C GLY A 154 0.11 0.40 -27.64
N ALA A 155 -0.12 1.53 -28.31
CA ALA A 155 0.87 2.59 -28.47
C ALA A 155 0.90 3.48 -27.22
N VAL A 156 2.10 3.89 -26.80
CA VAL A 156 2.26 4.79 -25.63
C VAL A 156 1.70 6.16 -25.98
N VAL A 157 0.82 6.69 -25.13
CA VAL A 157 0.22 8.02 -25.31
C VAL A 157 1.08 9.12 -24.69
N PRO A 158 1.00 10.37 -25.20
CA PRO A 158 1.66 11.53 -24.61
C PRO A 158 1.24 11.80 -23.15
N GLN A 159 2.09 12.53 -22.43
CA GLN A 159 1.77 12.97 -21.07
C GLN A 159 0.53 13.87 -21.06
N GLY A 160 -0.44 13.52 -20.22
CA GLY A 160 -1.68 14.28 -20.05
C GLY A 160 -2.88 13.71 -20.82
N GLU A 161 -2.65 12.72 -21.68
CA GLU A 161 -3.72 11.98 -22.36
C GLU A 161 -4.17 10.77 -21.55
N GLU A 162 -5.45 10.44 -21.65
CA GLU A 162 -6.05 9.28 -21.01
C GLU A 162 -5.80 8.01 -21.82
N GLY A 163 -5.62 6.89 -21.12
CA GLY A 163 -5.44 5.58 -21.72
C GLY A 163 -5.40 4.49 -20.66
N THR A 164 -4.99 3.29 -21.06
CA THR A 164 -4.93 2.13 -20.17
C THR A 164 -3.55 1.97 -19.55
N ILE A 165 -3.49 1.67 -18.25
CA ILE A 165 -2.23 1.33 -17.56
C ILE A 165 -1.75 -0.03 -18.09
N ALA A 166 -0.55 -0.08 -18.66
CA ALA A 166 0.06 -1.29 -19.19
C ALA A 166 1.48 -1.50 -18.63
N VAL A 167 1.86 -2.77 -18.47
CA VAL A 167 3.23 -3.17 -18.11
C VAL A 167 3.89 -3.77 -19.34
N ARG A 168 5.08 -3.29 -19.71
CA ARG A 168 5.85 -3.89 -20.81
C ARG A 168 6.32 -5.30 -20.42
N VAL A 169 5.99 -6.29 -21.26
CA VAL A 169 6.38 -7.71 -21.08
C VAL A 169 7.26 -8.27 -22.20
N LYS A 170 7.56 -7.48 -23.24
CA LYS A 170 8.45 -7.84 -24.35
C LYS A 170 9.52 -6.75 -24.55
N PRO A 171 10.76 -7.11 -24.91
CA PRO A 171 11.23 -8.48 -25.17
C PRO A 171 11.46 -9.30 -23.88
N THR A 172 11.52 -8.64 -22.72
CA THR A 172 11.77 -9.29 -21.43
C THR A 172 10.55 -9.18 -20.53
N ARG A 173 10.05 -10.33 -20.06
CA ARG A 173 8.94 -10.39 -19.09
C ARG A 173 9.48 -10.12 -17.68
N PRO A 174 8.90 -9.19 -16.91
CA PRO A 174 9.26 -9.04 -15.49
C PRO A 174 9.02 -10.34 -14.72
N PHE A 175 9.99 -10.74 -13.90
CA PHE A 175 9.98 -12.04 -13.21
C PHE A 175 8.81 -12.22 -12.22
N CYS A 176 8.22 -11.12 -11.78
CA CYS A 176 7.24 -11.02 -10.70
C CYS A 176 5.78 -10.97 -11.20
N LEU A 177 5.54 -11.19 -12.50
CA LEU A 177 4.20 -11.37 -13.05
C LEU A 177 3.74 -12.83 -12.94
N PHE A 178 2.44 -13.03 -12.71
CA PHE A 178 1.82 -14.35 -12.81
C PHE A 178 2.12 -15.03 -14.17
N SER A 179 2.06 -16.36 -14.21
CA SER A 179 2.42 -17.11 -15.42
C SER A 179 1.33 -16.99 -16.49
N GLU A 180 0.11 -17.40 -16.15
CA GLU A 180 -1.06 -17.41 -17.02
C GLU A 180 -2.32 -17.65 -16.18
N TYR A 181 -3.49 -17.45 -16.79
CA TYR A 181 -4.76 -17.95 -16.25
C TYR A 181 -4.87 -19.45 -16.56
N LEU A 182 -5.35 -20.23 -15.58
CA LEU A 182 -5.58 -21.67 -15.71
C LEU A 182 -6.74 -21.99 -16.66
#